data_AF-A0A9R1C159-F1
#
_entry.id   AF-A0A9R1C159-F1
#
_cell.length_a   1.000
_cell.length_b   1.000
_cell.length_c   1.000
_cell.angle_alpha   90.00
_cell.angle_beta   90.00
_cell.angle_gamma   90.00
#
_symmetry.space_group_name_H-M   'P 1'
#
loop_
_entity.id
_entity.type
_entity.pdbx_description
1 polymer ?
#
loop_
_entity_poly.entity_id
_entity_poly.type
_entity_poly.pdbx_seq_one_letter_code
_entity_poly.pdbx_strand_id
1 'polypeptide(L)'
;MENEKIQILDPFRDISKGGKDIEARHSKTKDHVARALQECMMFSFPDWKRDISIWQHEFPTNIPAITNRMETAFHVLSYMKNWDARSLVNPLPYDSREARKDFLANLLSFKTNEAIIPESVDRLVKALRRN
;
A
#
# COMPACT_ATOMS: atom_id res chain seq x y z
N MET A 1 7.51 23.28 -9.55
CA MET A 1 7.63 21.83 -9.75
C MET A 1 7.01 21.17 -8.53
N GLU A 2 5.99 20.35 -8.71
CA GLU A 2 5.55 19.49 -7.60
C GLU A 2 6.73 18.57 -7.24
N ASN A 3 7.14 18.58 -5.97
CA ASN A 3 8.20 17.71 -5.49
C ASN A 3 7.70 16.27 -5.60
N GLU A 4 8.39 15.48 -6.41
CA GLU A 4 8.10 14.05 -6.56
C GLU A 4 8.33 13.34 -5.25
N LYS A 5 7.39 12.48 -4.88
CA LYS A 5 7.41 11.85 -3.56
C LYS A 5 6.81 10.46 -3.56
N ILE A 6 7.32 9.65 -2.64
CA ILE A 6 6.79 8.35 -2.26
C ILE A 6 6.13 8.50 -0.89
N GLN A 7 4.82 8.28 -0.85
CA GLN A 7 4.05 8.31 0.39
C GLN A 7 3.86 6.89 0.92
N ILE A 8 4.27 6.66 2.17
CA ILE A 8 4.10 5.37 2.86
C ILE A 8 2.98 5.51 3.88
N LEU A 9 1.84 4.89 3.58
CA LEU A 9 0.66 4.89 4.44
C LEU A 9 0.66 3.63 5.30
N ASP A 10 1.07 3.75 6.56
CA ASP A 10 1.06 2.66 7.55
C ASP A 10 -0.04 2.93 8.59
N PRO A 11 -1.15 2.14 8.60
CA PRO A 11 -2.20 2.34 9.60
C PRO A 11 -1.75 1.91 11.00
N PHE A 12 -0.72 1.08 11.14
CA PHE A 12 -0.37 0.48 12.43
C PHE A 12 0.55 1.37 13.26
N ARG A 13 0.06 1.84 14.41
CA ARG A 13 0.88 2.56 15.39
C ARG A 13 1.39 1.61 16.47
N ASP A 14 2.69 1.31 16.44
CA ASP A 14 3.35 0.64 17.55
C ASP A 14 3.52 1.61 18.73
N ILE A 15 2.66 1.44 19.74
CA ILE A 15 2.67 2.22 20.99
C ILE A 15 3.56 1.60 22.08
N SER A 16 4.10 0.39 21.87
CA SER A 16 4.75 -0.42 22.93
C SER A 16 6.23 -0.07 23.16
N LYS A 17 6.88 0.64 22.24
CA LYS A 17 8.27 1.10 22.38
C LYS A 17 8.40 2.57 22.00
N GLY A 18 7.88 3.45 22.86
CA GLY A 18 8.13 4.89 22.76
C GLY A 18 7.84 5.53 21.39
N GLY A 19 6.99 4.93 20.54
CA GLY A 19 6.44 5.48 19.29
C GLY A 19 7.41 6.16 18.33
N LYS A 20 8.73 5.98 18.51
CA LYS A 20 9.73 6.84 17.90
C LYS A 20 10.15 6.27 16.55
N ASP A 21 9.51 6.89 15.57
CA ASP A 21 9.95 7.10 14.20
C ASP A 21 9.50 6.06 13.17
N ILE A 22 8.35 6.36 12.55
CA ILE A 22 7.85 5.68 11.35
C ILE A 22 8.92 5.66 10.24
N GLU A 23 9.80 6.67 10.20
CA GLU A 23 10.92 6.72 9.26
C GLU A 23 11.95 5.63 9.56
N ALA A 24 12.29 5.40 10.83
CA ALA A 24 13.22 4.33 11.22
C ALA A 24 12.67 2.95 10.85
N ARG A 25 11.37 2.71 11.11
CA ARG A 25 10.69 1.45 10.78
C ARG A 25 10.72 1.14 9.28
N HIS A 26 10.50 2.16 8.46
CA HIS A 26 10.38 2.03 7.00
C HIS A 26 11.64 2.46 6.26
N SER A 27 12.75 2.67 6.97
CA SER A 27 14.03 3.12 6.41
C SER A 27 14.54 2.25 5.27
N LYS A 28 14.39 0.92 5.37
CA LYS A 28 14.73 -0.01 4.28
C LYS A 28 13.59 -0.20 3.29
N THR A 29 12.34 -0.17 3.77
CA THR A 29 11.15 -0.39 2.93
C THR A 29 11.07 0.67 1.84
N LYS A 30 11.34 1.93 2.19
CA LYS A 30 11.28 3.05 1.26
C LYS A 30 12.26 2.88 0.09
N ASP A 31 13.49 2.46 0.37
CA ASP A 31 14.53 2.24 -0.64
C ASP A 31 14.21 1.03 -1.54
N HIS A 32 13.63 -0.03 -0.97
CA HIS A 32 13.17 -1.19 -1.74
C HIS A 32 12.02 -0.82 -2.69
N VAL A 33 11.05 -0.04 -2.20
CA VAL A 33 9.91 0.39 -3.00
C VAL A 33 10.35 1.33 -4.11
N ALA A 34 11.23 2.30 -3.81
CA ALA A 34 11.78 3.21 -4.82
C ALA A 34 12.50 2.46 -5.95
N ARG A 35 13.34 1.47 -5.59
CA ARG A 35 14.07 0.64 -6.56
C ARG A 35 13.14 -0.21 -7.41
N ALA A 36 12.21 -0.92 -6.78
CA ALA A 36 11.26 -1.75 -7.50
C ALA A 36 10.40 -0.92 -8.46
N LEU A 37 9.98 0.28 -8.02
CA LEU A 37 9.24 1.20 -8.89
C LEU A 37 10.10 1.70 -10.05
N GLN A 38 11.38 2.04 -9.81
CA GLN A 38 12.32 2.44 -10.86
C GLN A 38 12.44 1.34 -11.93
N GLU A 39 12.65 0.10 -11.52
CA GLU A 39 12.74 -1.06 -12.43
C GLU A 39 11.46 -1.24 -13.24
N CYS A 40 10.29 -1.16 -12.60
CA CYS A 40 8.99 -1.25 -13.27
C CYS A 40 8.77 -0.12 -14.28
N MET A 41 9.15 1.12 -13.94
CA MET A 41 8.99 2.27 -14.82
C MET A 41 9.91 2.19 -16.03
N MET A 42 11.18 1.80 -15.83
CA MET A 42 12.12 1.58 -16.95
C MET A 42 11.68 0.44 -17.86
N PHE A 43 11.13 -0.64 -17.29
CA PHE A 43 10.61 -1.76 -18.08
C PHE A 43 9.37 -1.37 -18.90
N SER A 44 8.45 -0.62 -18.30
CA SER A 44 7.17 -0.26 -18.94
C SER A 44 7.29 0.93 -19.89
N PHE A 45 8.25 1.84 -19.62
CA PHE A 45 8.45 3.09 -20.35
C PHE A 45 9.94 3.24 -20.70
N PRO A 46 10.36 2.81 -21.90
CA PRO A 46 11.78 2.87 -22.31
C PRO A 46 12.40 4.27 -22.25
N ASP A 47 11.58 5.32 -22.40
CA ASP A 47 12.01 6.73 -22.32
C ASP A 47 12.00 7.31 -20.89
N TRP A 48 11.79 6.48 -19.87
CA TRP A 48 11.82 6.92 -18.48
C TRP A 48 13.22 7.41 -18.08
N LYS A 49 13.35 8.70 -17.82
CA LYS A 49 14.63 9.37 -17.50
C LYS A 49 14.73 9.85 -16.05
N ARG A 50 13.66 9.72 -15.27
CA ARG A 50 13.62 10.23 -13.89
C ARG A 50 14.21 9.19 -12.94
N ASP A 51 14.92 9.68 -11.92
CA ASP A 51 15.45 8.84 -10.85
C ASP A 51 14.49 8.88 -9.66
N ILE A 52 13.84 7.75 -9.39
CA ILE A 52 12.88 7.62 -8.29
C ILE A 52 13.59 7.54 -6.93
N SER A 53 14.87 7.15 -6.90
CA SER A 53 15.61 7.00 -5.64
C SER A 53 15.85 8.33 -4.93
N ILE A 54 15.82 9.45 -5.66
CA ILE A 54 15.96 10.80 -5.11
C ILE A 54 14.62 11.45 -4.71
N TRP A 55 13.49 10.77 -4.92
CA TRP A 55 12.18 11.29 -4.55
C TRP A 55 12.07 11.44 -3.03
N GLN A 56 11.33 12.47 -2.60
CA GLN A 56 11.10 12.67 -1.17
C GLN A 56 10.24 11.55 -0.61
N HIS A 57 10.57 11.07 0.58
CA HIS A 57 9.74 10.10 1.28
C HIS A 57 8.87 10.82 2.32
N GLU A 58 7.58 10.55 2.31
CA GLU A 58 6.61 11.12 3.24
C GLU A 58 5.84 10.02 3.97
N PHE A 59 5.52 10.30 5.23
CA PHE A 59 4.70 9.45 6.08
C PHE A 59 3.47 10.23 6.52
N PRO A 60 2.37 10.21 5.74
CA PRO A 60 1.20 11.01 6.05
C PRO A 60 0.63 10.70 7.44
N THR A 61 0.43 11.73 8.26
CA THR A 61 -0.09 11.59 9.63
C THR A 61 -1.60 11.81 9.72
N ASN A 62 -2.21 12.31 8.64
CA ASN A 62 -3.64 12.57 8.48
C ASN A 62 -4.46 11.33 8.08
N ILE A 63 -3.94 10.13 8.35
CA ILE A 63 -4.65 8.86 8.16
C ILE A 63 -5.04 8.28 9.53
N PRO A 64 -6.23 7.64 9.65
CA PRO A 64 -6.60 6.92 10.85
C PRO A 64 -5.57 5.87 11.24
N ALA A 65 -5.32 5.74 12.54
CA ALA A 65 -4.37 4.78 13.05
C ALA A 65 -5.07 3.69 13.85
N ILE A 66 -4.54 2.47 13.77
CA ILE A 66 -5.04 1.31 14.47
C ILE A 66 -3.97 0.71 15.37
N THR A 67 -4.44 0.03 16.41
CA THR A 67 -3.64 -0.77 17.34
C THR A 67 -3.85 -2.28 17.13
N ASN A 68 -4.91 -2.67 16.42
CA ASN A 68 -5.20 -4.06 16.09
C ASN A 68 -4.54 -4.44 14.77
N ARG A 69 -3.48 -5.26 14.82
CA ARG A 69 -2.78 -5.75 13.62
C ARG A 69 -3.67 -6.55 12.67
N MET A 70 -4.72 -7.19 13.18
CA MET A 70 -5.65 -7.97 12.36
C MET A 70 -6.52 -7.09 11.45
N GLU A 71 -6.55 -5.78 11.69
CA GLU A 71 -7.34 -4.82 10.90
C GLU A 71 -6.52 -4.11 9.83
N THR A 72 -5.18 -4.23 9.88
CA THR A 72 -4.25 -3.55 8.97
C THR A 72 -4.61 -3.76 7.50
N ALA A 73 -4.96 -4.98 7.10
CA ALA A 73 -5.27 -5.29 5.70
C ALA A 73 -6.51 -4.53 5.18
N PHE A 74 -7.55 -4.36 6.01
CA PHE A 74 -8.76 -3.64 5.62
C PHE A 74 -8.51 -2.13 5.50
N HIS A 75 -7.68 -1.57 6.38
CA HIS A 75 -7.25 -0.18 6.31
C HIS A 75 -6.39 0.08 5.06
N VAL A 76 -5.43 -0.79 4.77
CA VAL A 76 -4.60 -0.69 3.55
C VAL A 76 -5.47 -0.68 2.29
N LEU A 77 -6.43 -1.61 2.19
CA LEU A 77 -7.35 -1.63 1.04
C LEU A 77 -8.16 -0.34 0.93
N SER A 78 -8.62 0.18 2.06
CA SER A 78 -9.37 1.44 2.09
C SER A 78 -8.51 2.64 1.68
N TYR A 79 -7.23 2.65 2.05
CA TYR A 79 -6.27 3.68 1.60
C TYR A 79 -6.06 3.62 0.10
N MET A 80 -5.83 2.43 -0.44
CA MET A 80 -5.64 2.25 -1.89
C MET A 80 -6.85 2.76 -2.70
N LYS A 81 -8.07 2.64 -2.15
CA LYS A 81 -9.30 3.11 -2.82
C LYS A 81 -9.55 4.61 -2.69
N ASN A 82 -9.14 5.21 -1.57
CA ASN A 82 -9.60 6.54 -1.18
C ASN A 82 -8.48 7.58 -1.08
N TRP A 83 -7.23 7.22 -1.34
CA TRP A 83 -6.11 8.17 -1.28
C TRP A 83 -5.97 8.95 -2.59
N ASP A 84 -6.10 10.27 -2.53
CA ASP A 84 -5.96 11.18 -3.69
C ASP A 84 -4.56 11.81 -3.83
N ALA A 85 -3.54 11.20 -3.20
CA ALA A 85 -2.18 11.74 -3.02
C ALA A 85 -2.03 12.87 -1.99
N ARG A 86 -3.13 13.34 -1.36
CA ARG A 86 -3.11 14.38 -0.32
C ARG A 86 -3.84 13.95 0.95
N SER A 87 -4.99 13.31 0.80
CA SER A 87 -5.90 12.94 1.88
C SER A 87 -6.78 11.74 1.51
N LEU A 88 -7.49 11.21 2.50
CA LEU A 88 -8.54 10.23 2.26
C LEU A 88 -9.82 10.98 1.83
N VAL A 89 -10.28 10.76 0.60
CA VAL A 89 -11.47 11.43 0.05
C VAL A 89 -12.76 10.94 0.68
N ASN A 90 -12.76 9.72 1.22
CA ASN A 90 -13.88 9.15 1.96
C ASN A 90 -13.44 8.79 3.39
N PRO A 91 -14.33 8.97 4.38
CA PRO A 91 -14.06 8.51 5.73
C PRO A 91 -13.90 6.98 5.75
N LEU A 92 -12.99 6.50 6.59
CA LEU A 92 -12.86 5.06 6.81
C LEU A 92 -14.05 4.53 7.62
N PRO A 93 -14.43 3.26 7.43
CA PRO A 93 -15.34 2.59 8.36
C PRO A 93 -14.77 2.68 9.78
N TYR A 94 -15.57 3.20 10.71
CA TYR A 94 -15.18 3.31 12.12
C TYR A 94 -15.10 1.93 12.80
N ASP A 95 -15.86 0.96 12.29
CA ASP A 95 -15.95 -0.40 12.82
C ASP A 95 -15.29 -1.42 11.88
N SER A 96 -14.44 -2.27 12.47
CA SER A 96 -13.84 -3.47 11.89
C SER A 96 -14.85 -4.37 11.18
N ARG A 97 -16.07 -4.49 11.74
CA ARG A 97 -17.13 -5.31 11.15
C ARG A 97 -17.62 -4.73 9.82
N GLU A 98 -17.79 -3.42 9.73
CA GLU A 98 -18.22 -2.75 8.50
C GLU A 98 -17.12 -2.83 7.44
N ALA A 99 -15.86 -2.61 7.81
CA ALA A 99 -14.72 -2.78 6.89
C ALA A 99 -14.65 -4.21 6.29
N ARG A 100 -14.98 -5.24 7.09
CA ARG A 100 -15.06 -6.63 6.63
C ARG A 100 -16.24 -6.89 5.71
N LYS A 101 -17.41 -6.32 6.01
CA LYS A 101 -18.58 -6.41 5.14
C LYS A 101 -18.32 -5.75 3.80
N ASP A 102 -17.72 -4.58 3.80
CA ASP A 102 -17.34 -3.86 2.58
C ASP A 102 -16.33 -4.68 1.79
N PHE A 103 -15.30 -5.24 2.43
CA PHE A 103 -14.36 -6.13 1.77
C PHE A 103 -15.06 -7.33 1.11
N LEU A 104 -15.95 -8.00 1.85
CA LEU A 104 -16.69 -9.15 1.35
C LEU A 104 -17.62 -8.76 0.19
N ALA A 105 -18.35 -7.65 0.30
CA ALA A 105 -19.22 -7.15 -0.76
C ALA A 105 -18.43 -6.84 -2.04
N ASN A 106 -17.25 -6.21 -1.90
CA ASN A 106 -16.34 -5.98 -3.02
C ASN A 106 -15.86 -7.31 -3.62
N LEU A 107 -15.40 -8.25 -2.80
CA LEU A 107 -14.94 -9.56 -3.26
C LEU A 107 -16.02 -10.31 -4.05
N LEU A 108 -17.26 -10.30 -3.55
CA LEU A 108 -18.41 -10.94 -4.19
C LEU A 108 -18.90 -10.21 -5.44
N SER A 109 -18.52 -8.94 -5.64
CA SER A 109 -18.89 -8.19 -6.83
C SER A 109 -18.11 -8.61 -8.08
N PHE A 110 -16.92 -9.22 -7.90
CA PHE A 110 -16.10 -9.72 -9.00
C PHE A 110 -16.65 -11.04 -9.53
N LYS A 111 -16.95 -11.08 -10.83
CA LYS A 111 -17.37 -12.30 -11.53
C LYS A 111 -16.20 -13.13 -12.05
N THR A 112 -15.08 -12.47 -12.33
CA THR A 112 -13.84 -13.04 -12.85
C THR A 112 -12.65 -12.23 -12.33
N ASN A 113 -11.44 -12.78 -12.41
CA ASN A 113 -10.24 -11.99 -12.14
C ASN A 113 -10.10 -10.90 -13.21
N GLU A 114 -10.11 -9.62 -12.80
CA GLU A 114 -9.97 -8.49 -13.72
C GLU A 114 -8.50 -8.21 -14.07
N ALA A 115 -7.57 -8.61 -13.21
CA ALA A 115 -6.14 -8.44 -13.44
C ALA A 115 -5.53 -9.68 -14.11
N ILE A 116 -4.80 -9.47 -15.20
CA ILE A 116 -3.92 -10.49 -15.78
C ILE A 116 -2.70 -10.61 -14.86
N ILE A 117 -2.61 -11.73 -14.15
CA ILE A 117 -1.49 -12.03 -13.27
C ILE A 117 -0.27 -12.37 -14.16
N PRO A 118 0.89 -11.71 -14.00
CA PRO A 118 2.10 -12.11 -14.70
C PRO A 118 2.41 -13.58 -14.47
N GLU A 119 2.86 -14.29 -15.50
CA GLU A 119 3.06 -15.75 -15.43
C GLU A 119 4.01 -16.16 -14.30
N SER A 120 5.01 -15.32 -13.99
CA SER A 120 5.92 -15.50 -12.86
C SER A 120 5.18 -15.51 -11.51
N VAL A 121 4.22 -14.62 -11.32
CA VAL A 121 3.39 -14.51 -10.12
C VAL A 121 2.38 -15.65 -10.06
N ASP A 122 1.74 -15.99 -11.19
CA ASP A 122 0.79 -17.11 -11.27
C ASP A 122 1.46 -18.45 -10.89
N ARG A 123 2.71 -18.67 -11.35
CA ARG A 123 3.51 -19.82 -10.94
C ARG A 123 3.73 -19.89 -9.43
N LEU A 124 4.06 -18.77 -8.79
CA LEU A 124 4.23 -18.68 -7.33
C LEU A 124 2.91 -18.95 -6.58
N VAL A 125 1.81 -18.33 -7.03
CA VAL A 125 0.48 -18.53 -6.42
C VAL A 125 0.04 -19.98 -6.52
N LYS A 126 0.26 -20.64 -7.67
CA LYS A 126 -0.04 -22.07 -7.84
C LYS A 126 0.79 -22.96 -6.93
N ALA A 127 2.04 -22.61 -6.66
CA ALA A 127 2.89 -23.35 -5.73
C ALA A 127 2.36 -23.27 -4.29
N LEU A 128 1.85 -22.12 -3.86
CA LEU A 128 1.26 -21.93 -2.53
C LEU A 128 0.00 -22.76 -2.28
N ARG A 129 -0.78 -23.08 -3.33
CA ARG A 129 -2.02 -23.87 -3.24
C ARG A 129 -1.80 -25.39 -3.16
N ARG A 130 -0.57 -25.86 -3.36
CA ARG A 130 -0.22 -27.29 -3.34
C ARG A 130 0.28 -27.79 -1.98
N ASN A 131 0.38 -26.89 -1.00
CA ASN A 131 0.62 -27.19 0.41
C ASN A 131 -0.67 -27.01 1.21
#